data_AF-X1HAK2-F1
#
_entry.id   AF-X1HAK2-F1
#
_cell.length_a   1.000
_cell.length_b   1.000
_cell.length_c   1.000
_cell.angle_alpha   90.00
_cell.angle_beta   90.00
_cell.angle_gamma   90.00
#
_symmetry.space_group_name_H-M   'P 1'
#
loop_
_entity.id
_entity.type
_entity.pdbx_description
1 polymer ?
#
loop_
_entity_poly.entity_id
_entity_poly.type
_entity_poly.pdbx_seq_one_letter_code
_entity_poly.pdbx_strand_id
1 'polypeptide(L)'
;MRTNMFFVCFTCVLLVVSIAAVSDIYGQTAREKILEEAESRLRAIYERGEFRAKRFRADWLPDSSGYTVLEAVPGSEERVLVRYDAASGKRTVLDSSQRAEADGSEKISPDGRSVLYSDKGNLYIRDLHSNRKIPLTKNAADSSISNSQAVWSPDGKWIAFVQSDASDVRLRSVLVPGDPTYAEVKEVRFARIGETIETLRVGVVDSRGSETRWLSIPVPAEGFYLGQ
;
A
#
# COMPACT_ATOMS: atom_id res chain seq x y z
N MET A 1 -31.16 71.51 -47.20
CA MET A 1 -31.23 70.85 -45.88
C MET A 1 -31.42 69.32 -45.97
N ARG A 2 -30.83 68.60 -46.95
CA ARG A 2 -30.97 67.13 -47.08
C ARG A 2 -29.67 66.34 -46.93
N THR A 3 -28.51 67.00 -47.01
CA THR A 3 -27.19 66.37 -46.94
C THR A 3 -26.69 66.12 -45.51
N ASN A 4 -27.11 66.90 -44.51
CA ASN A 4 -26.65 66.73 -43.13
C ASN A 4 -27.30 65.53 -42.39
N MET A 5 -28.50 65.09 -42.77
CA MET A 5 -29.22 64.03 -42.05
C MET A 5 -28.70 62.63 -42.38
N PHE A 6 -28.21 62.43 -43.62
CA PHE A 6 -27.53 61.18 -44.00
C PHE A 6 -26.14 61.05 -43.36
N PHE A 7 -25.43 62.16 -43.21
CA PHE A 7 -24.08 62.16 -42.61
C PHE A 7 -24.12 61.82 -41.10
N VAL A 8 -25.10 62.37 -40.37
CA VAL A 8 -25.27 62.11 -38.93
C VAL A 8 -25.76 60.68 -38.66
N CYS A 9 -26.60 60.12 -39.53
CA CYS A 9 -27.04 58.73 -39.39
C CYS A 9 -25.90 57.74 -39.68
N PHE A 10 -25.05 58.03 -40.67
CA PHE A 10 -23.91 57.20 -41.02
C PHE A 10 -22.82 57.21 -39.93
N THR A 11 -22.57 58.36 -39.30
CA THR A 11 -21.62 58.46 -38.17
C THR A 11 -22.12 57.77 -36.91
N CYS A 12 -23.42 57.82 -36.60
CA CYS A 12 -24.01 57.08 -35.48
C CYS A 12 -23.95 55.55 -35.70
N VAL A 13 -24.21 55.06 -36.91
CA VAL A 13 -24.08 53.61 -37.22
C VAL A 13 -22.62 53.17 -37.12
N LEU A 14 -21.67 53.96 -37.63
CA LEU A 14 -20.24 53.67 -37.48
C LEU A 14 -19.79 53.65 -36.02
N LEU A 15 -20.33 54.53 -35.16
CA LEU A 15 -19.99 54.57 -33.74
C LEU A 15 -20.56 53.36 -32.98
N VAL A 16 -21.81 52.96 -33.27
CA VAL A 16 -22.42 51.76 -32.68
C VAL A 16 -21.73 50.48 -33.14
N VAL A 17 -21.37 50.36 -34.42
CA VAL A 17 -20.59 49.23 -34.95
C VAL A 17 -19.19 49.18 -34.32
N SER A 18 -18.57 50.34 -34.10
CA SER A 18 -17.26 50.41 -33.42
C SER A 18 -17.35 50.01 -31.95
N ILE A 19 -18.40 50.44 -31.23
CA ILE A 19 -18.60 50.05 -29.82
C ILE A 19 -18.89 48.55 -29.71
N ALA A 20 -19.72 47.99 -30.60
CA ALA A 20 -20.01 46.55 -30.64
C ALA A 20 -18.75 45.72 -30.96
N ALA A 21 -17.94 46.16 -31.95
CA ALA A 21 -16.67 45.53 -32.28
C ALA A 21 -15.66 45.58 -31.13
N VAL A 22 -15.58 46.70 -30.40
CA VAL A 22 -14.72 46.82 -29.22
C VAL A 22 -15.18 45.87 -28.11
N SER A 23 -16.49 45.77 -27.84
CA SER A 23 -17.00 44.82 -26.84
C SER A 23 -16.77 43.35 -27.22
N ASP A 24 -16.88 43.00 -28.51
CA ASP A 24 -16.57 41.66 -29.00
C ASP A 24 -15.07 41.34 -28.88
N ILE A 25 -14.20 42.31 -29.16
CA ILE A 25 -12.74 42.17 -28.95
C ILE A 25 -12.45 41.92 -27.47
N TYR A 26 -12.97 42.76 -26.57
CA TYR A 26 -12.80 42.57 -25.12
C TYR A 26 -13.37 41.22 -24.63
N GLY A 27 -14.51 40.79 -25.18
CA GLY A 27 -15.12 39.48 -24.90
C GLY A 27 -14.27 38.31 -25.38
N GLN A 28 -13.66 38.42 -26.56
CA GLN A 28 -12.72 37.43 -27.10
C GLN A 28 -11.44 37.37 -26.24
N THR A 29 -10.85 38.51 -25.89
CA THR A 29 -9.63 38.55 -25.07
C THR A 29 -9.87 37.98 -23.67
N ALA A 30 -11.04 38.27 -23.06
CA ALA A 30 -11.42 37.70 -21.77
C ALA A 30 -11.61 36.17 -21.85
N ARG A 31 -12.21 35.67 -22.93
CA ARG A 31 -12.43 34.23 -23.15
C ARG A 31 -11.12 33.48 -23.42
N GLU A 32 -10.23 34.04 -24.22
CA GLU A 32 -8.89 33.47 -24.49
C GLU A 32 -8.08 33.36 -23.20
N LYS A 33 -8.07 34.41 -22.37
CA LYS A 33 -7.37 34.40 -21.08
C LYS A 33 -7.92 33.33 -20.13
N ILE A 34 -9.24 33.17 -20.08
CA ILE A 34 -9.88 32.11 -19.27
C ILE A 34 -9.52 30.72 -19.81
N LEU A 35 -9.48 30.54 -21.13
CA LEU A 35 -9.11 29.28 -21.75
C LEU A 35 -7.64 28.92 -21.49
N GLU A 36 -6.73 29.88 -21.55
CA GLU A 36 -5.31 29.67 -21.27
C GLU A 36 -5.08 29.30 -19.79
N GLU A 37 -5.76 29.98 -18.87
CA GLU A 37 -5.72 29.65 -17.44
C GLU A 37 -6.34 28.26 -17.16
N ALA A 38 -7.49 27.97 -17.78
CA ALA A 38 -8.15 26.68 -17.64
C ALA A 38 -7.30 25.54 -18.20
N GLU A 39 -6.66 25.72 -19.37
CA GLU A 39 -5.76 24.74 -19.96
C GLU A 39 -4.56 24.49 -19.04
N SER A 40 -3.91 25.54 -18.55
CA SER A 40 -2.78 25.41 -17.62
C SER A 40 -3.15 24.61 -16.36
N ARG A 41 -4.32 24.89 -15.78
CA ARG A 41 -4.84 24.18 -14.59
C ARG A 41 -5.27 22.74 -14.88
N LEU A 42 -5.88 22.49 -16.04
CA LEU A 42 -6.25 21.14 -16.45
C LEU A 42 -4.99 20.29 -16.69
N ARG A 43 -3.96 20.84 -17.32
CA ARG A 43 -2.66 20.17 -17.46
C ARG A 43 -1.99 19.92 -16.09
N ALA A 44 -2.11 20.85 -15.14
CA ALA A 44 -1.64 20.64 -13.76
C ALA A 44 -2.30 19.42 -13.10
N ILE A 45 -3.61 19.23 -13.29
CA ILE A 45 -4.38 18.14 -12.70
C ILE A 45 -4.12 16.81 -13.42
N TYR A 46 -4.23 16.79 -14.75
CA TYR A 46 -4.30 15.54 -15.52
C TYR A 46 -2.95 15.08 -16.07
N GLU A 47 -2.08 15.99 -16.50
CA GLU A 47 -0.79 15.63 -17.10
C GLU A 47 0.32 15.59 -16.05
N ARG A 48 0.42 16.65 -15.23
CA ARG A 48 1.49 16.79 -14.24
C ARG A 48 1.15 16.19 -12.88
N GLY A 49 -0.14 16.00 -12.61
CA GLY A 49 -0.61 15.44 -11.35
C GLY A 49 -0.22 16.28 -10.13
N GLU A 50 -0.13 17.61 -10.26
CA GLU A 50 0.26 18.53 -9.18
C GLU A 50 -0.61 18.40 -7.93
N PHE A 51 -1.87 18.01 -8.12
CA PHE A 51 -2.86 17.81 -7.05
C PHE A 51 -3.01 16.34 -6.65
N ARG A 52 -2.22 15.41 -7.21
CA ARG A 52 -2.22 14.03 -6.75
C ARG A 52 -1.64 13.99 -5.34
N ALA A 53 -2.47 13.60 -4.38
CA ALA A 53 -2.00 13.35 -3.03
C ALA A 53 -0.85 12.34 -3.07
N LYS A 54 0.29 12.71 -2.48
CA LYS A 54 1.40 11.78 -2.31
C LYS A 54 0.91 10.62 -1.45
N ARG A 55 1.15 9.39 -1.90
CA ARG A 55 0.87 8.21 -1.09
C ARG A 55 1.72 8.30 0.17
N PHE A 56 1.04 8.36 1.31
CA PHE A 56 1.63 8.25 2.62
C PHE A 56 1.23 6.91 3.20
N ARG A 57 2.21 6.04 3.45
CA ARG A 57 2.01 4.77 4.13
C ARG A 57 2.89 4.80 5.37
N ALA A 58 2.25 4.79 6.52
CA ALA A 58 2.88 4.74 7.81
C ALA A 58 2.24 3.65 8.64
N ASP A 59 3.05 3.01 9.48
CA ASP A 59 2.59 2.06 10.47
C ASP A 59 2.60 2.76 11.83
N TRP A 60 1.43 2.88 12.45
CA TRP A 60 1.31 3.47 13.78
C TRP A 60 1.83 2.52 14.85
N LEU A 61 2.53 3.06 15.83
CA LEU A 61 2.90 2.30 17.02
C LEU A 61 1.65 2.04 17.87
N PRO A 62 1.53 0.86 18.51
CA PRO A 62 0.34 0.52 19.30
C PRO A 62 0.04 1.49 20.45
N ASP A 63 1.07 2.14 20.99
CA ASP A 63 0.96 3.12 22.07
C ASP A 63 0.63 4.54 21.59
N SER A 64 0.43 4.74 20.28
CA SER A 64 0.20 6.04 19.64
C SER A 64 1.32 7.07 19.85
N SER A 65 2.49 6.67 20.39
CA SER A 65 3.63 7.58 20.61
C SER A 65 4.22 8.11 19.30
N GLY A 66 3.94 7.42 18.19
CA GLY A 66 4.53 7.73 16.90
C GLY A 66 4.10 6.77 15.82
N TYR A 67 4.73 6.93 14.67
CA TYR A 67 4.56 6.06 13.51
C TYR A 67 5.89 5.86 12.81
N THR A 68 5.98 4.80 12.03
CA THR A 68 7.16 4.47 11.22
C THR A 68 6.86 4.63 9.74
N VAL A 69 7.84 5.14 8.99
CA VAL A 69 7.77 5.36 7.55
C VAL A 69 9.03 4.82 6.90
N LEU A 70 8.86 4.15 5.77
CA LEU A 70 9.97 3.74 4.92
C LEU A 70 10.30 4.86 3.92
N GLU A 71 11.36 5.62 4.19
CA GLU A 71 11.76 6.78 3.39
C GLU A 71 12.81 6.40 2.35
N ALA A 72 12.70 6.92 1.12
CA ALA A 72 13.77 6.78 0.14
C ALA A 72 14.92 7.73 0.48
N VAL A 73 16.15 7.24 0.38
CA VAL A 73 17.34 8.09 0.54
C VAL A 73 17.59 8.86 -0.76
N PRO A 74 17.68 10.21 -0.73
CA PRO A 74 17.95 10.98 -1.94
C PRO A 74 19.25 10.52 -2.62
N GLY A 75 19.17 10.15 -3.90
CA GLY A 75 20.32 9.72 -4.69
C GLY A 75 20.73 8.25 -4.53
N SER A 76 19.94 7.43 -3.82
CA SER A 76 20.13 5.98 -3.69
C SER A 76 18.82 5.22 -3.96
N GLU A 77 18.92 3.95 -4.34
CA GLU A 77 17.76 3.03 -4.37
C GLU A 77 17.41 2.49 -2.97
N GLU A 78 18.24 2.78 -1.97
CA GLU A 78 18.01 2.36 -0.60
C GLU A 78 16.83 3.10 0.02
N ARG A 79 16.13 2.38 0.88
CA ARG A 79 15.11 2.95 1.76
C ARG A 79 15.54 2.76 3.19
N VAL A 80 15.26 3.76 4.01
CA VAL A 80 15.57 3.75 5.43
C VAL A 80 14.29 3.78 6.23
N LEU A 81 14.27 2.97 7.27
CA LEU A 81 13.14 2.96 8.18
C LEU A 81 13.31 4.07 9.20
N VAL A 82 12.28 4.89 9.33
CA VAL A 82 12.31 6.10 10.16
C VAL A 82 11.12 6.10 11.09
N ARG A 83 11.36 6.39 12.38
CA ARG A 83 10.33 6.66 13.37
C ARG A 83 10.14 8.15 13.54
N TYR A 84 8.88 8.57 13.54
CA TYR A 84 8.47 9.91 13.93
C TYR A 84 7.74 9.83 15.27
N ASP A 85 8.14 10.67 16.21
CA ASP A 85 7.36 10.93 17.41
C ASP A 85 6.13 11.77 17.05
N ALA A 86 4.94 11.32 17.45
CA ALA A 86 3.67 11.94 17.04
C ALA A 86 3.45 13.33 17.65
N ALA A 87 3.98 13.58 18.85
CA ALA A 87 3.76 14.83 19.57
C ALA A 87 4.76 15.93 19.15
N SER A 88 6.04 15.57 19.01
CA SER A 88 7.13 16.49 18.73
C SER A 88 7.54 16.54 17.26
N GLY A 89 7.14 15.55 16.45
CA GLY A 89 7.62 15.39 15.08
C GLY A 89 9.09 14.96 15.00
N LYS A 90 9.72 14.57 16.11
CA LYS A 90 11.13 14.16 16.13
C LYS A 90 11.36 12.93 15.23
N ARG A 91 12.22 13.09 14.25
CA ARG A 91 12.66 12.05 13.30
C ARG A 91 13.83 11.26 13.87
N THR A 92 13.74 9.93 13.89
CA THR A 92 14.81 9.01 14.29
C THR A 92 14.97 7.90 13.25
N VAL A 93 16.18 7.70 12.73
CA VAL A 93 16.47 6.59 11.80
C VAL A 93 16.62 5.30 12.62
N LEU A 94 15.86 4.27 12.29
CA LEU A 94 15.88 2.98 12.97
C LEU A 94 16.80 1.96 12.27
N ASP A 95 16.85 1.99 10.94
CA ASP A 95 17.66 1.08 10.13
C ASP A 95 18.04 1.72 8.79
N SER A 96 19.33 1.68 8.46
CA SER A 96 19.88 2.14 7.18
C SER A 96 20.09 1.01 6.16
N SER A 97 19.80 -0.24 6.52
CA SER A 97 20.18 -1.44 5.76
C SER A 97 19.03 -2.16 5.05
N GLN A 98 17.85 -1.54 4.95
CA GLN A 98 16.75 -2.11 4.17
C GLN A 98 17.04 -2.01 2.66
N ARG A 99 17.80 -2.98 2.15
CA ARG A 99 17.61 -3.44 0.78
C ARG A 99 16.22 -4.05 0.75
N ALA A 100 15.24 -3.23 0.40
CA ALA A 100 13.83 -3.52 0.55
C ALA A 100 13.46 -4.81 -0.19
N GLU A 101 13.41 -5.94 0.53
CA GLU A 101 12.52 -7.02 0.16
C GLU A 101 11.13 -6.55 0.54
N ALA A 102 10.58 -5.74 -0.37
CA ALA A 102 9.37 -4.96 -0.22
C ALA A 102 8.10 -5.80 -0.26
N ASP A 103 8.08 -6.95 0.41
CA ASP A 103 6.83 -7.62 0.70
C ASP A 103 6.26 -6.93 1.94
N GLY A 104 5.20 -6.12 1.77
CA GLY A 104 4.65 -5.19 2.77
C GLY A 104 4.06 -5.83 4.03
N SER A 105 4.53 -7.02 4.41
CA SER A 105 4.16 -7.80 5.57
C SER A 105 5.02 -7.51 6.80
N GLU A 106 6.16 -6.83 6.67
CA GLU A 106 7.03 -6.47 7.80
C GLU A 106 6.28 -5.62 8.85
N LYS A 107 6.45 -5.95 10.13
CA LYS A 107 5.81 -5.26 11.28
C LYS A 107 6.87 -4.91 12.32
N ILE A 108 6.99 -3.64 12.65
CA ILE A 108 7.99 -3.16 13.61
C ILE A 108 7.51 -3.38 15.04
N SER A 109 8.43 -3.74 15.93
CA SER A 109 8.15 -3.88 17.35
C SER A 109 7.75 -2.53 17.97
N PRO A 110 6.93 -2.52 19.04
CA PRO A 110 6.51 -1.27 19.68
C PRO A 110 7.68 -0.38 20.15
N ASP A 111 8.79 -0.98 20.55
CA ASP A 111 10.02 -0.28 20.95
C ASP A 111 10.87 0.22 19.77
N GLY A 112 10.53 -0.17 18.54
CA GLY A 112 11.23 0.21 17.31
C GLY A 112 12.59 -0.48 17.11
N ARG A 113 12.92 -1.52 17.88
CA ARG A 113 14.23 -2.18 17.82
C ARG A 113 14.26 -3.42 16.94
N SER A 114 13.10 -3.95 16.58
CA SER A 114 12.98 -5.24 15.90
C SER A 114 11.92 -5.20 14.81
N VAL A 115 12.06 -6.07 13.82
CA VAL A 115 11.10 -6.26 12.74
C VAL A 115 10.65 -7.71 12.70
N LEU A 116 9.35 -7.92 12.74
CA LEU A 116 8.68 -9.19 12.49
C LEU A 116 8.42 -9.31 10.99
N TYR A 117 8.78 -10.45 10.41
CA TYR A 117 8.59 -10.71 8.99
C TYR A 117 8.34 -12.20 8.75
N SER A 118 7.77 -12.51 7.59
CA SER A 118 7.51 -13.88 7.14
C SER A 118 8.46 -14.28 6.03
N ASP A 119 9.02 -15.49 6.10
CA ASP A 119 9.87 -16.07 5.06
C ASP A 119 9.57 -17.57 4.94
N LYS A 120 9.21 -18.02 3.74
CA LYS A 120 8.82 -19.41 3.42
C LYS A 120 7.84 -20.02 4.43
N GLY A 121 6.75 -19.32 4.70
CA GLY A 121 5.69 -19.75 5.62
C GLY A 121 6.06 -19.70 7.10
N ASN A 122 7.27 -19.25 7.46
CA ASN A 122 7.71 -19.12 8.84
C ASN A 122 7.85 -17.66 9.27
N LEU A 123 7.68 -17.42 10.58
CA LEU A 123 7.83 -16.10 11.19
C LEU A 123 9.19 -15.94 11.83
N TYR A 124 9.76 -14.75 11.68
CA TYR A 124 11.06 -14.38 12.20
C TYR A 124 11.03 -12.97 12.77
N ILE A 125 11.89 -12.75 13.77
CA ILE A 125 12.25 -11.42 14.24
C ILE A 125 13.67 -11.11 13.81
N ARG A 126 13.90 -9.91 13.29
CA ARG A 126 15.22 -9.35 13.05
C ARG A 126 15.43 -8.17 13.98
N ASP A 127 16.48 -8.22 14.79
CA ASP A 127 16.95 -7.07 15.56
C ASP A 127 17.62 -6.06 14.61
N LEU A 128 17.18 -4.81 14.64
CA LEU A 128 17.61 -3.78 13.69
C LEU A 128 19.04 -3.28 13.95
N HIS A 129 19.56 -3.43 15.17
CA HIS A 129 20.90 -2.93 15.50
C HIS A 129 21.98 -3.98 15.23
N SER A 130 21.73 -5.22 15.66
CA SER A 130 22.68 -6.34 15.55
C SER A 130 22.46 -7.17 14.29
N ASN A 131 21.38 -6.94 13.54
CA ASN A 131 20.94 -7.75 12.42
C ASN A 131 20.68 -9.23 12.80
N ARG A 132 20.46 -9.52 14.09
CA ARG A 132 20.27 -10.88 14.60
C ARG A 132 18.88 -11.39 14.21
N LYS A 133 18.82 -12.54 13.53
CA LYS A 133 17.58 -13.26 13.18
C LYS A 133 17.19 -14.24 14.30
N ILE A 134 15.94 -14.18 14.74
CA ILE A 134 15.32 -15.04 15.75
C ILE A 134 14.15 -15.78 15.09
N PRO A 135 14.21 -17.10 14.92
CA PRO A 135 13.09 -17.88 14.38
C PRO A 135 11.98 -18.03 15.43
N LEU A 136 10.75 -17.70 15.06
CA LEU A 136 9.56 -17.88 15.91
C LEU A 136 8.80 -19.16 15.60
N THR A 137 8.77 -19.56 14.34
CA THR A 137 8.19 -20.82 13.89
C THR A 137 9.23 -21.61 13.11
N LYS A 138 9.08 -22.94 13.06
CA LYS A 138 10.09 -23.87 12.50
C LYS A 138 9.43 -24.97 11.65
N ASN A 139 8.50 -24.58 10.80
CA ASN A 139 7.90 -25.48 9.83
C ASN A 139 8.92 -25.80 8.72
N ALA A 140 8.82 -26.98 8.11
CA ALA A 140 9.65 -27.32 6.95
C ALA A 140 9.36 -26.34 5.79
N ALA A 141 10.39 -25.98 5.04
CA ALA A 141 10.29 -24.97 3.97
C ALA A 141 9.25 -25.34 2.89
N ASP A 142 9.09 -26.63 2.62
CA ASP A 142 8.16 -27.16 1.61
C ASP A 142 6.85 -27.69 2.25
N SER A 143 6.59 -27.38 3.52
CA SER A 143 5.37 -27.80 4.19
C SER A 143 4.14 -27.08 3.62
N SER A 144 2.98 -27.73 3.72
CA SER A 144 1.68 -27.08 3.44
C SER A 144 1.19 -26.21 4.60
N ILE A 145 2.10 -25.83 5.51
CA ILE A 145 1.80 -25.05 6.72
C ILE A 145 2.41 -23.66 6.56
N SER A 146 1.58 -22.64 6.68
CA SER A 146 2.01 -21.24 6.64
C SER A 146 1.55 -20.49 7.87
N ASN A 147 2.38 -19.54 8.34
CA ASN A 147 2.07 -18.66 9.46
C ASN A 147 1.99 -17.22 8.93
N SER A 148 0.87 -16.55 9.17
CA SER A 148 0.54 -15.24 8.61
C SER A 148 -0.23 -14.37 9.59
N GLN A 149 -0.61 -13.15 9.15
CA GLN A 149 -1.36 -12.18 9.94
C GLN A 149 -0.74 -11.91 11.32
N ALA A 150 0.59 -11.92 11.38
CA ALA A 150 1.32 -11.84 12.63
C ALA A 150 1.34 -10.39 13.17
N VAL A 151 1.07 -10.24 14.46
CA VAL A 151 0.97 -8.94 15.14
C VAL A 151 1.69 -8.95 16.48
N TRP A 152 2.35 -7.85 16.80
CA TRP A 152 3.01 -7.65 18.10
C TRP A 152 2.00 -7.35 19.20
N SER A 153 2.25 -7.87 20.40
CA SER A 153 1.62 -7.33 21.61
C SER A 153 2.09 -5.89 21.85
N PRO A 154 1.27 -5.03 22.51
CA PRO A 154 1.65 -3.65 22.80
C PRO A 154 2.95 -3.52 23.62
N ASP A 155 3.27 -4.52 24.43
CA ASP A 155 4.50 -4.58 25.23
C ASP A 155 5.69 -5.22 24.51
N GLY A 156 5.52 -5.69 23.27
CA GLY A 156 6.57 -6.30 22.44
C GLY A 156 7.04 -7.68 22.89
N LYS A 157 6.40 -8.29 23.90
CA LYS A 157 6.83 -9.59 24.44
C LYS A 157 6.26 -10.78 23.69
N TRP A 158 5.14 -10.60 23.00
CA TRP A 158 4.39 -11.67 22.37
C TRP A 158 4.04 -11.33 20.93
N ILE A 159 3.87 -12.37 20.12
CA ILE A 159 3.41 -12.28 18.75
C ILE A 159 2.21 -13.20 18.61
N ALA A 160 1.06 -12.64 18.27
CA ALA A 160 -0.10 -13.43 17.85
C ALA A 160 -0.04 -13.64 16.34
N PHE A 161 -0.42 -14.81 15.85
CA PHE A 161 -0.42 -15.14 14.43
C PHE A 161 -1.46 -16.21 14.11
N VAL A 162 -1.80 -16.30 12.83
CA VAL A 162 -2.66 -17.36 12.30
C VAL A 162 -1.79 -18.39 11.59
N GLN A 163 -1.97 -19.66 11.95
CA GLN A 163 -1.41 -20.76 11.19
C GLN A 163 -2.50 -21.38 10.33
N SER A 164 -2.21 -21.55 9.04
CA SER A 164 -2.99 -22.33 8.09
C SER A 164 -2.25 -23.62 7.76
N ASP A 165 -2.93 -24.76 7.89
CA ASP A 165 -2.43 -26.08 7.53
C ASP A 165 -3.30 -26.70 6.43
N ALA A 166 -2.73 -26.78 5.22
CA ALA A 166 -3.37 -27.36 4.04
C ALA A 166 -2.90 -28.79 3.75
N SER A 167 -2.25 -29.48 4.70
CA SER A 167 -1.67 -30.81 4.48
C SER A 167 -2.70 -31.86 4.06
N ASP A 168 -3.93 -31.74 4.57
CA ASP A 168 -5.06 -32.63 4.27
C ASP A 168 -5.92 -32.18 3.08
N VAL A 169 -5.67 -30.99 2.53
CA VAL A 169 -6.37 -30.48 1.34
C VAL A 169 -5.95 -31.30 0.13
N ARG A 170 -6.87 -31.76 -0.71
CA ARG A 170 -6.51 -32.62 -1.84
C ARG A 170 -5.64 -31.90 -2.87
N LEU A 171 -4.73 -32.66 -3.48
CA LEU A 171 -3.95 -32.20 -4.62
C LEU A 171 -4.78 -32.33 -5.90
N ARG A 172 -4.59 -31.36 -6.79
CA ARG A 172 -5.14 -31.32 -8.13
C ARG A 172 -4.02 -31.12 -9.13
N SER A 173 -3.99 -31.96 -10.15
CA SER A 173 -3.15 -31.78 -11.32
C SER A 173 -3.60 -30.56 -12.13
N VAL A 174 -2.67 -29.64 -12.36
CA VAL A 174 -2.86 -28.44 -13.19
C VAL A 174 -1.78 -28.41 -14.26
N LEU A 175 -2.20 -28.19 -15.51
CA LEU A 175 -1.27 -27.97 -16.61
C LEU A 175 -0.51 -26.67 -16.39
N VAL A 176 0.81 -26.72 -16.49
CA VAL A 176 1.66 -25.53 -16.47
C VAL A 176 1.72 -24.99 -17.90
N PRO A 177 1.22 -23.77 -18.17
CA PRO A 177 1.33 -23.18 -19.49
C PRO A 177 2.81 -22.96 -19.83
N GLY A 178 3.27 -23.53 -20.94
CA GLY A 178 4.68 -23.51 -21.36
C GLY A 178 4.81 -23.90 -22.84
N ASP A 179 5.87 -24.61 -23.19
CA ASP A 179 6.00 -25.21 -24.53
C ASP A 179 4.89 -26.26 -24.74
N PRO A 180 4.00 -26.10 -25.73
CA PRO A 180 2.91 -27.03 -25.97
C PRO A 180 3.38 -28.42 -26.44
N THR A 181 4.63 -28.54 -26.88
CA THR A 181 5.24 -29.81 -27.33
C THR A 181 5.56 -30.73 -26.15
N TYR A 182 5.89 -30.15 -24.99
CA TYR A 182 6.22 -30.88 -23.76
C TYR A 182 5.37 -30.35 -22.60
N ALA A 183 4.15 -30.87 -22.51
CA ALA A 183 3.22 -30.47 -21.46
C ALA A 183 3.75 -30.86 -20.07
N GLU A 184 3.80 -29.88 -19.18
CA GLU A 184 4.14 -30.08 -17.76
C GLU A 184 2.88 -30.07 -16.91
N VAL A 185 2.88 -30.90 -15.87
CA VAL A 185 1.81 -30.97 -14.86
C VAL A 185 2.40 -30.64 -13.51
N LYS A 186 1.72 -29.75 -12.78
CA LYS A 186 2.01 -29.43 -11.38
C LYS A 186 0.84 -29.81 -10.49
N GLU A 187 1.15 -30.43 -9.35
CA GLU A 187 0.17 -30.67 -8.30
C GLU A 187 0.03 -29.44 -7.41
N VAL A 188 -1.21 -28.97 -7.23
CA VAL A 188 -1.53 -27.85 -6.33
C VAL A 188 -2.63 -28.26 -5.36
N ARG A 189 -2.53 -27.80 -4.10
CA ARG A 189 -3.60 -27.98 -3.11
C ARG A 189 -4.83 -27.19 -3.59
N PHE A 190 -5.99 -27.84 -3.66
CA PHE A 190 -7.21 -27.23 -4.16
C PHE A 190 -8.40 -27.63 -3.30
N ALA A 191 -8.80 -26.73 -2.38
CA ALA A 191 -9.98 -26.91 -1.56
C ALA A 191 -11.25 -26.70 -2.40
N ARG A 192 -12.04 -27.77 -2.57
CA ARG A 192 -13.31 -27.73 -3.29
C ARG A 192 -14.47 -27.63 -2.29
N ILE A 193 -15.53 -26.92 -2.68
CA ILE A 193 -16.76 -26.80 -1.88
C ILE A 193 -17.27 -28.21 -1.52
N GLY A 194 -17.47 -28.45 -0.22
CA GLY A 194 -17.92 -29.74 0.32
C GLY A 194 -16.82 -30.77 0.57
N GLU A 195 -15.56 -30.46 0.25
CA GLU A 195 -14.39 -31.27 0.62
C GLU A 195 -13.59 -30.62 1.76
N THR A 196 -12.52 -31.29 2.21
CA THR A 196 -11.62 -30.79 3.24
C THR A 196 -10.97 -29.46 2.85
N ILE A 197 -11.10 -28.47 3.73
CA ILE A 197 -10.41 -27.18 3.64
C ILE A 197 -9.20 -27.16 4.58
N GLU A 198 -8.37 -26.12 4.47
CA GLU A 198 -7.26 -25.91 5.39
C GLU A 198 -7.73 -25.68 6.83
N THR A 199 -6.96 -26.21 7.78
CA THR A 199 -7.22 -25.99 9.20
C THR A 199 -6.55 -24.70 9.65
N LEU A 200 -7.33 -23.81 10.27
CA LEU A 200 -6.83 -22.57 10.85
C LEU A 200 -6.73 -22.69 12.37
N ARG A 201 -5.65 -22.14 12.93
CA ARG A 201 -5.49 -21.96 14.37
C ARG A 201 -4.75 -20.68 14.71
N VAL A 202 -5.04 -20.11 15.88
CA VAL A 202 -4.39 -18.89 16.37
C VAL A 202 -3.35 -19.26 17.43
N GLY A 203 -2.11 -18.86 17.18
CA GLY A 203 -0.97 -19.06 18.07
C GLY A 203 -0.49 -17.75 18.67
N VAL A 204 0.05 -17.82 19.88
CA VAL A 204 0.76 -16.73 20.55
C VAL A 204 2.14 -17.24 20.93
N VAL A 205 3.19 -16.63 20.39
CA VAL A 205 4.59 -17.01 20.62
C VAL A 205 5.35 -15.91 21.34
N ASP A 206 6.24 -16.28 22.27
CA ASP A 206 7.17 -15.35 22.91
C ASP A 206 8.13 -14.75 21.87
N SER A 207 8.50 -13.47 22.00
CA SER A 207 9.37 -12.78 21.03
C SER A 207 10.79 -13.34 20.93
N ARG A 208 11.20 -14.23 21.84
CA ARG A 208 12.46 -14.98 21.77
C ARG A 208 12.31 -16.33 21.04
N GLY A 209 11.11 -16.68 20.58
CA GLY A 209 10.82 -17.93 19.85
C GLY A 209 10.90 -19.18 20.73
N SER A 210 10.66 -19.03 22.04
CA SER A 210 10.87 -20.10 23.02
C SER A 210 9.67 -21.03 23.17
N GLU A 211 8.46 -20.48 23.27
CA GLU A 211 7.22 -21.24 23.48
C GLU A 211 6.08 -20.64 22.66
N THR A 212 5.30 -21.51 22.00
CA THR A 212 4.06 -21.14 21.31
C THR A 212 2.87 -21.73 22.05
N ARG A 213 1.92 -20.87 22.41
CA ARG A 213 0.63 -21.23 23.01
C ARG A 213 -0.47 -21.14 21.97
N TRP A 214 -1.26 -22.19 21.85
CA TRP A 214 -2.40 -22.22 20.93
C TRP A 214 -3.67 -21.82 21.66
N LEU A 215 -4.44 -20.90 21.09
CA LEU A 215 -5.72 -20.50 21.65
C LEU A 215 -6.76 -21.60 21.42
N SER A 216 -7.52 -21.93 22.48
CA SER A 216 -8.64 -22.87 22.41
C SER A 216 -9.87 -22.18 21.82
N ILE A 217 -9.91 -22.08 20.51
CA ILE A 217 -11.06 -21.58 19.76
C ILE A 217 -11.90 -22.81 19.34
N PRO A 218 -13.22 -22.84 19.59
CA PRO A 218 -14.08 -23.91 19.08
C PRO A 218 -14.06 -23.92 17.54
N VAL A 219 -13.67 -25.05 16.96
CA VAL A 219 -13.57 -25.22 15.50
C VAL A 219 -14.55 -26.29 15.05
N PRO A 220 -15.43 -26.00 14.06
CA PRO A 220 -16.27 -27.02 13.44
C PRO A 220 -15.43 -28.09 12.75
N ALA A 221 -15.98 -29.31 12.61
CA ALA A 221 -15.25 -30.42 11.97
C ALA A 221 -15.00 -30.16 10.47
N GLU A 222 -15.90 -29.42 9.84
CA GLU A 222 -15.82 -28.94 8.46
C GLU A 222 -14.82 -27.78 8.26
N GLY A 223 -14.23 -27.27 9.35
CA GLY A 223 -13.35 -26.11 9.33
C GLY A 223 -14.08 -24.77 9.31
N PHE A 224 -13.33 -23.67 9.24
CA PHE A 224 -13.86 -22.31 9.27
C PHE A 224 -12.91 -21.35 8.57
N TYR A 225 -13.43 -20.17 8.19
CA TYR A 225 -12.65 -19.06 7.67
C TYR A 225 -12.48 -17.98 8.74
N LEU A 226 -11.29 -17.37 8.80
CA LEU A 226 -11.09 -16.11 9.50
C LEU A 226 -11.32 -14.98 8.50
N GLY A 227 -12.22 -14.05 8.83
CA GLY A 227 -12.46 -12.87 7.99
C GLY A 227 -11.18 -12.06 7.79
N GLN A 228 -10.90 -11.63 6.55
CA GLN A 228 -9.80 -10.73 6.21
C GLN A 228 -10.20 -9.26 6.37
#